data_AF-A0A1H5R4W3-F1
#
_entry.id   AF-A0A1H5R4W3-F1
#
_cell.length_a   1.000
_cell.length_b   1.000
_cell.length_c   1.000
_cell.angle_alpha   90.00
_cell.angle_beta   90.00
_cell.angle_gamma   90.00
#
_symmetry.space_group_name_H-M   'P 1'
#
loop_
_entity.id
_entity.type
_entity.pdbx_description
1 polymer ?
#
loop_
_entity_poly.entity_id
_entity_poly.type
_entity_poly.pdbx_seq_one_letter_code
_entity_poly.pdbx_strand_id
1 'polypeptide(L)' 'MKLRKLAGTCDDGTCPNVYLSDRDTLVLQGDAVLTADGLAFGPGEQAVELSVDLVEEALRALGR' A
#
# COMPACT_ATOMS: atom_id res chain seq x y z
N MET A 1 -14.46 -3.65 -6.83
CA MET A 1 -13.24 -2.87 -7.13
C MET A 1 -12.32 -3.73 -7.95
N LYS A 2 -11.81 -3.22 -9.06
CA LYS A 2 -10.69 -3.81 -9.80
C LYS A 2 -9.39 -3.16 -9.36
N LEU A 3 -8.32 -3.95 -9.26
CA LEU A 3 -6.99 -3.52 -8.83
C LEU A 3 -5.96 -3.82 -9.91
N ARG A 4 -5.06 -2.88 -10.17
CA ARG A 4 -3.86 -3.07 -10.99
C ARG A 4 -2.65 -2.90 -10.09
N LYS A 5 -1.78 -3.92 -9.99
CA LYS A 5 -0.53 -3.84 -9.22
C LYS A 5 0.36 -2.76 -9.85
N LEU A 6 0.85 -1.85 -9.02
CA LEU A 6 1.81 -0.80 -9.40
C LEU A 6 3.23 -1.20 -9.02
N ALA A 7 3.39 -1.74 -7.82
CA ALA A 7 4.68 -2.14 -7.26
C ALA A 7 4.49 -3.29 -6.25
N GLY A 8 5.56 -4.04 -5.99
CA GLY A 8 5.60 -5.09 -4.98
C GLY A 8 6.90 -5.88 -5.04
N THR A 9 7.43 -6.25 -3.89
CA THR A 9 8.81 -6.78 -3.77
C THR A 9 8.93 -8.30 -4.01
N CYS A 10 7.81 -9.02 -4.13
CA CYS A 10 7.81 -10.41 -4.60
C CYS A 10 6.47 -10.81 -5.28
N ASP A 11 6.53 -11.87 -6.10
CA ASP A 11 5.39 -12.41 -6.86
C ASP A 11 4.61 -13.50 -6.11
N ASP A 12 5.12 -13.98 -4.97
CA ASP A 12 4.53 -15.09 -4.20
C ASP A 12 3.43 -14.65 -3.21
N GLY A 13 3.16 -13.35 -3.12
CA GLY A 13 2.06 -12.78 -2.33
C GLY A 13 2.35 -12.58 -0.84
N THR A 14 3.58 -12.83 -0.38
CA THR A 14 3.98 -12.58 1.02
C THR A 14 4.51 -11.16 1.26
N CYS A 15 4.86 -10.44 0.19
CA CYS A 15 5.40 -9.09 0.29
C CYS A 15 4.34 -7.99 0.23
N PRO A 16 4.66 -6.79 0.76
CA PRO A 16 3.80 -5.63 0.60
C PRO A 16 3.65 -5.24 -0.87
N ASN A 17 2.44 -4.80 -1.23
CA ASN A 17 2.06 -4.45 -2.60
C ASN A 17 1.29 -3.14 -2.62
N VAL A 18 1.48 -2.37 -3.69
CA VAL A 18 0.73 -1.15 -3.95
C VAL A 18 -0.11 -1.35 -5.21
N TYR A 19 -1.40 -1.06 -5.13
CA TYR A 19 -2.35 -1.22 -6.23
C TYR A 19 -3.03 0.11 -6.57
N LEU A 20 -3.30 0.32 -7.85
CA LEU A 20 -4.24 1.34 -8.31
C LEU A 20 -5.63 0.71 -8.46
N SER A 21 -6.64 1.34 -7.87
CA SER A 21 -8.03 0.93 -8.07
C SER A 21 -8.64 1.54 -9.33
N ASP A 22 -9.72 0.93 -9.80
CA ASP A 22 -10.60 1.48 -10.86
C ASP A 22 -11.30 2.79 -10.48
N ARG A 23 -11.08 3.31 -9.27
CA ARG A 23 -11.60 4.58 -8.76
C ARG A 23 -10.50 5.64 -8.58
N ASP A 24 -9.32 5.41 -9.16
CA ASP A 24 -8.15 6.30 -9.05
C ASP A 24 -7.68 6.51 -7.59
N THR A 25 -7.73 5.44 -6.79
CA THR A 25 -7.22 5.42 -5.41
C THR A 25 -6.15 4.36 -5.26
N LEU A 26 -5.19 4.60 -4.36
CA LEU A 26 -4.22 3.59 -3.97
C LEU A 26 -4.80 2.63 -2.92
N VAL A 27 -4.49 1.35 -3.06
CA VAL A 27 -4.77 0.31 -2.06
C VAL A 27 -3.45 -0.35 -1.69
N LEU A 28 -3.20 -0.44 -0.39
CA LEU A 28 -1.92 -0.86 0.17
C LEU A 28 -2.12 -2.19 0.90
N GLN A 29 -1.27 -3.17 0.58
CA GLN A 29 -1.15 -4.43 1.30
C GLN A 29 0.22 -4.45 1.97
N GLY A 30 0.26 -4.82 3.25
CA GLY A 30 1.49 -4.95 4.03
C GLY A 30 1.17 -5.45 5.43
N ASP A 31 2.16 -5.42 6.31
CA ASP A 31 1.98 -5.83 7.70
C ASP A 31 1.16 -4.79 8.46
N ALA A 32 0.15 -5.26 9.19
CA ALA A 32 -0.77 -4.37 9.91
C ALA A 32 -0.05 -3.69 11.08
N VAL A 33 -0.15 -2.37 11.14
CA VAL A 33 0.29 -1.58 12.29
C VAL A 33 -0.91 -1.40 13.22
N LEU A 34 -0.89 -2.07 14.37
CA LEU A 34 -2.01 -2.02 15.33
C LEU A 34 -1.90 -0.85 16.30
N THR A 35 -0.67 -0.46 16.65
CA THR A 35 -0.38 0.60 17.62
C THR A 35 0.99 1.23 17.29
N ALA A 36 1.05 2.55 17.20
CA ALA A 36 2.30 3.30 17.08
C ALA A 36 2.14 4.70 17.67
N ASP A 37 3.21 5.27 18.22
CA ASP A 37 3.19 6.63 18.74
C ASP A 37 2.87 7.63 17.61
N GLY A 38 1.86 8.48 17.83
CA GLY A 38 1.38 9.45 16.84
C GLY A 38 0.40 8.90 15.80
N LEU A 39 0.07 7.60 15.84
CA LEU A 39 -0.93 6.98 14.98
C LEU A 39 -2.28 6.86 15.72
N ALA A 40 -3.33 7.44 15.13
CA ALA A 40 -4.68 7.35 15.62
C ALA A 40 -5.60 6.80 14.53
N PHE A 41 -6.49 5.88 14.90
CA PHE A 41 -7.43 5.24 13.98
C PHE A 41 -8.85 5.75 14.19
N GLY A 42 -9.49 6.17 13.12
CA GLY A 42 -10.94 6.28 13.02
C GLY A 42 -11.62 4.93 12.81
N PRO A 43 -12.97 4.87 12.93
CA PRO A 43 -13.72 3.65 12.66
C PRO A 43 -13.50 3.13 11.24
N GLY A 44 -12.99 1.90 11.13
CA GLY A 44 -12.73 1.24 9.84
C GLY A 44 -11.41 1.61 9.16
N GLU A 45 -10.57 2.45 9.79
CA GLU A 45 -9.23 2.74 9.29
C GLU A 45 -8.26 1.59 9.60
N GLN A 46 -7.29 1.41 8.72
CA GLN A 46 -6.21 0.43 8.86
C GLN A 46 -4.91 1.08 8.41
N ALA A 47 -3.82 0.79 9.10
CA ALA A 47 -2.47 1.17 8.69
C ALA A 47 -1.68 -0.09 8.38
N VAL A 48 -0.83 0.01 7.37
CA VAL A 48 0.13 -1.02 7.01
C VAL A 48 1.51 -0.39 6.90
N GLU A 49 2.55 -1.16 7.24
CA GLU A 49 3.92 -0.75 7.03
C GLU A 49 4.37 -1.08 5.60
N LEU A 50 5.01 -0.11 4.95
CA LEU A 50 5.59 -0.24 3.61
C LEU A 50 7.00 0.35 3.61
N SER A 51 7.92 -0.25 2.84
CA SER A 51 9.22 0.38 2.61
C SER A 51 9.08 1.63 1.76
N VAL A 52 9.96 2.62 1.99
CA VAL A 52 10.01 3.86 1.21
C VAL A 52 10.24 3.54 -0.28
N ASP A 53 11.18 2.65 -0.58
CA ASP A 53 11.51 2.24 -1.96
C ASP A 53 10.30 1.70 -2.72
N LEU A 54 9.43 0.93 -2.04
CA LEU A 54 8.22 0.38 -2.64
C LEU A 54 7.21 1.49 -2.98
N VAL A 55 7.06 2.47 -2.09
CA VAL A 55 6.20 3.63 -2.34
C VAL A 55 6.73 4.45 -3.52
N GLU A 56 8.03 4.68 -3.59
CA GLU A 56 8.64 5.38 -4.71
C GLU A 56 8.46 4.64 -6.04
N GLU A 57 8.60 3.30 -6.05
CA GLU A 57 8.35 2.49 -7.24
C GLU A 57 6.90 2.66 -7.72
N ALA A 58 5.94 2.65 -6.80
CA ALA A 58 4.53 2.86 -7.15
C ALA A 58 4.27 4.27 -7.72
N LEU A 59 4.91 5.30 -7.18
CA LEU A 59 4.81 6.67 -7.70
C LEU A 59 5.41 6.78 -9.11
N ARG A 60 6.58 6.18 -9.35
CA ARG A 60 7.19 6.08 -10.69
C ARG A 60 6.24 5.38 -11.68
N ALA A 61 5.60 4.29 -11.27
CA ALA A 61 4.62 3.57 -12.09
C ALA A 61 3.34 4.37 -12.41
N LEU A 62 3.03 5.41 -11.62
CA LEU A 62 1.94 6.36 -11.88
C LEU A 62 2.37 7.56 -12.75
N GLY A 63 3.65 7.68 -13.07
CA GLY A 63 4.20 8.88 -13.73
C GLY A 63 4.15 10.10 -12.83
N ARG A 64 4.54 9.93 -11.56
CA ARG A 64 4.70 10.98 -10.56
C ARG A 64 6.16 11.08 -10.12
#